data_AF-A0A7C3FYU8-F1
#
_entry.id   AF-A0A7C3FYU8-F1
#
_cell.length_a   1.000
_cell.length_b   1.000
_cell.length_c   1.000
_cell.angle_alpha   90.00
_cell.angle_beta   90.00
_cell.angle_gamma   90.00
#
_symmetry.space_group_name_H-M   'P 1'
#
loop_
_entity.id
_entity.type
_entity.pdbx_description
1 polymer ?
#
loop_
_entity_poly.entity_id
_entity_poly.type
_entity_poly.pdbx_seq_one_letter_code
_entity_poly.pdbx_strand_id
1 'polypeptide(L)'
;AQGLYALPGNDVVYSIVFTNSGDGPADNNSLEIIDRMPPEIEFYNGDIDDAGPFTDPVVGIDSGSGLTLTYATDVRFSNAGLAPANFAACGYTPVAGYDPNVTFICFNPKGAMAAGTPDPSFEVRFRARIK
;
A
#
# COMPACT_ATOMS: atom_id res chain seq x y z
N ALA A 1 26.47 6.51 -9.06
CA ALA A 1 25.87 7.64 -8.34
C ALA A 1 26.21 7.46 -6.86
N GLN A 2 26.81 8.47 -6.22
CA GLN A 2 26.98 8.47 -4.76
C GLN A 2 25.59 8.40 -4.12
N GLY A 3 25.40 7.49 -3.16
CA GLY A 3 24.10 7.26 -2.53
C GLY A 3 23.60 8.53 -1.89
N LEU A 4 22.47 9.06 -2.37
CA LEU A 4 21.69 10.01 -1.58
C LEU A 4 21.36 9.31 -0.26
N TYR A 5 21.83 9.86 0.85
CA TYR A 5 21.36 9.44 2.15
C TYR A 5 19.91 9.91 2.30
N ALA A 6 19.03 8.99 2.67
CA ALA A 6 17.70 9.34 3.10
C ALA A 6 17.81 9.83 4.56
N LEU A 7 17.56 11.13 4.76
CA LEU A 7 17.71 11.80 6.05
C LEU A 7 16.33 12.00 6.69
N PRO A 8 16.28 12.18 8.02
CA PRO A 8 15.10 12.73 8.69
C PRO A 8 14.53 13.94 7.94
N GLY A 9 13.21 13.95 7.74
CA GLY A 9 12.47 14.94 6.97
C GLY A 9 12.31 14.63 5.48
N ASN A 10 13.08 13.69 4.91
CA ASN A 10 12.94 13.35 3.49
C ASN A 10 11.68 12.52 3.24
N ASP A 11 10.97 12.87 2.17
CA ASP A 11 9.93 12.01 1.60
C ASP A 11 10.53 10.76 0.96
N VAL A 12 9.80 9.67 1.09
CA VAL A 12 10.06 8.39 0.45
C VAL A 12 8.76 7.85 -0.14
N VAL A 13 8.89 7.14 -1.25
CA VAL A 13 7.77 6.44 -1.87
C VAL A 13 7.97 4.96 -1.65
N TYR A 14 7.02 4.33 -0.98
CA TYR A 14 6.97 2.88 -0.82
C TYR A 14 6.29 2.27 -2.02
N SER A 15 6.92 1.23 -2.58
CA SER A 15 6.40 0.41 -3.67
C SER A 15 6.41 -1.04 -3.20
N ILE A 16 5.23 -1.62 -2.97
CA ILE A 16 5.09 -3.02 -2.57
C ILE A 16 4.50 -3.77 -3.76
N VAL A 17 5.28 -4.68 -4.33
CA VAL A 17 4.89 -5.48 -5.49
C VAL A 17 4.53 -6.89 -5.04
N PHE A 18 3.35 -7.34 -5.41
CA PHE A 18 2.88 -8.71 -5.25
C PHE A 18 2.89 -9.39 -6.61
N THR A 19 3.39 -10.62 -6.66
CA THR A 19 3.47 -11.42 -7.90
C THR A 19 2.83 -12.77 -7.67
N ASN A 20 1.99 -13.23 -8.61
CA ASN A 20 1.48 -14.59 -8.60
C ASN A 20 2.34 -15.48 -9.51
N SER A 21 3.28 -16.21 -8.90
CA SER A 21 4.13 -17.18 -9.57
C SER A 21 3.55 -18.60 -9.56
N GLY A 22 2.28 -18.77 -9.22
CA GLY A 22 1.58 -20.05 -9.25
C GLY A 22 0.95 -20.35 -10.61
N ASP A 23 0.50 -21.59 -10.80
CA ASP A 23 -0.11 -22.05 -12.06
C ASP A 23 -1.61 -21.70 -12.19
N GLY A 24 -2.21 -21.08 -11.18
CA GLY A 24 -3.64 -20.78 -11.12
C GLY A 24 -3.94 -19.42 -10.48
N PRO A 25 -5.10 -18.83 -10.81
CA PRO A 25 -5.49 -17.56 -10.21
C PRO A 25 -5.78 -17.73 -8.71
N ALA A 26 -5.58 -16.67 -7.93
CA ALA A 26 -6.08 -16.62 -6.57
C ALA A 26 -7.62 -16.61 -6.54
N ASP A 27 -8.21 -17.07 -5.44
CA ASP A 27 -9.65 -16.98 -5.24
C ASP A 27 -10.13 -15.52 -5.31
N ASN A 28 -11.32 -15.31 -5.85
CA ASN A 28 -11.85 -13.98 -6.08
C ASN A 28 -11.99 -13.18 -4.77
N ASN A 29 -11.45 -11.96 -4.76
CA ASN A 29 -11.41 -11.03 -3.62
C ASN A 29 -10.70 -11.58 -2.37
N SER A 30 -9.81 -12.56 -2.50
CA SER A 30 -9.13 -13.20 -1.37
C SER A 30 -7.79 -12.56 -1.00
N LEU A 31 -7.23 -11.68 -1.84
CA LEU A 31 -5.93 -11.07 -1.57
C LEU A 31 -6.06 -10.02 -0.47
N GLU A 32 -5.36 -10.23 0.63
CA GLU A 32 -5.28 -9.29 1.75
C GLU A 32 -3.83 -9.10 2.17
N ILE A 33 -3.43 -7.84 2.33
CA ILE A 33 -2.09 -7.47 2.77
C ILE A 33 -2.21 -6.53 3.96
N ILE A 34 -1.45 -6.81 5.01
CA ILE A 34 -1.32 -5.96 6.18
C ILE A 34 0.16 -5.62 6.32
N ASP A 35 0.53 -4.42 5.92
CA ASP A 35 1.90 -3.94 5.99
C ASP A 35 2.14 -3.13 7.26
N ARG A 36 3.27 -3.39 7.93
CA ARG A 36 3.67 -2.66 9.14
C ARG A 36 4.57 -1.49 8.77
N MET A 37 4.14 -0.29 9.15
CA MET A 37 4.98 0.90 9.03
C MET A 37 6.16 0.80 10.01
N PRO A 38 7.41 1.00 9.53
CA PRO A 38 8.55 1.13 10.43
C PRO A 38 8.34 2.29 11.41
N PRO A 39 8.79 2.17 12.67
CA PRO A 39 8.55 3.22 13.67
C PRO A 39 9.25 4.55 13.34
N GLU A 40 10.28 4.54 12.49
CA GLU A 40 11.00 5.72 11.99
C GLU A 40 10.27 6.42 10.83
N ILE A 41 9.12 5.93 10.40
CA ILE A 41 8.39 6.42 9.22
C ILE A 41 7.01 6.92 9.65
N GLU A 42 6.52 7.97 9.00
CA GLU A 42 5.14 8.46 9.12
C GLU A 42 4.46 8.50 7.75
N PHE A 43 3.20 8.07 7.72
CA PHE A 43 2.41 7.97 6.50
C PHE A 43 1.97 9.36 6.02
N TYR A 44 2.01 9.63 4.72
CA TYR A 44 1.47 10.87 4.16
C TYR A 44 0.04 10.64 3.67
N ASN A 45 -0.92 11.19 4.40
CA ASN A 45 -2.34 11.22 4.03
C ASN A 45 -2.68 12.49 3.24
N GLY A 46 -2.28 12.49 1.98
CA GLY A 46 -2.54 13.53 1.00
C GLY A 46 -2.33 12.99 -0.41
N ASP A 47 -2.31 13.85 -1.42
CA ASP A 47 -2.04 13.42 -2.79
C ASP A 47 -0.61 12.87 -2.92
N ILE A 48 -0.46 11.60 -3.30
CA ILE A 48 0.82 10.88 -3.30
C ILE A 48 1.89 11.56 -4.18
N ASP A 49 1.50 12.21 -5.27
CA ASP A 49 2.41 12.82 -6.25
C ASP A 49 2.15 14.32 -6.48
N ASP A 50 1.44 14.95 -5.54
CA ASP A 50 1.10 16.37 -5.47
C ASP A 50 0.31 16.93 -6.67
N ALA A 51 0.98 17.12 -7.81
CA ALA A 51 0.38 17.65 -9.04
C ALA A 51 0.48 16.65 -10.19
N GLY A 52 0.77 15.38 -9.88
CA GLY A 52 0.83 14.30 -10.84
C GLY A 52 -0.56 13.75 -11.19
N PRO A 53 -0.60 12.61 -11.88
CA PRO A 53 -1.86 11.99 -12.30
C PRO A 53 -2.62 11.29 -11.18
N PHE A 54 -1.98 11.01 -10.04
CA PHE A 54 -2.65 10.41 -8.90
C PHE A 54 -3.33 11.50 -8.06
N THR A 55 -4.32 11.09 -7.26
CA THR A 55 -5.06 12.01 -6.38
C THR A 55 -5.30 11.43 -4.98
N ASP A 56 -5.03 10.14 -4.81
CA ASP A 56 -5.26 9.41 -3.57
C ASP A 56 -3.92 9.19 -2.83
N PRO A 57 -3.93 9.09 -1.49
CA PRO A 57 -2.74 8.79 -0.70
C PRO A 57 -2.10 7.43 -0.98
N VAL A 58 -2.91 6.48 -1.46
CA VAL A 58 -2.48 5.14 -1.82
C VAL A 58 -3.07 4.82 -3.19
N VAL A 59 -2.22 4.30 -4.08
CA VAL A 59 -2.63 3.90 -5.42
C VAL A 59 -2.22 2.46 -5.71
N GLY A 60 -3.03 1.79 -6.52
CA GLY A 60 -2.75 0.47 -7.07
C GLY A 60 -2.35 0.55 -8.54
N ILE A 61 -1.33 -0.20 -8.94
CA ILE A 61 -0.85 -0.27 -10.31
C ILE A 61 -0.90 -1.73 -10.76
N ASP A 62 -1.79 -2.02 -11.71
CA ASP A 62 -1.91 -3.35 -12.30
C ASP A 62 -0.85 -3.60 -13.37
N SER A 63 -0.28 -4.81 -13.36
CA SER A 63 0.60 -5.33 -14.39
C SER A 63 0.13 -6.71 -14.83
N GLY A 64 -1.12 -6.79 -15.33
CA GLY A 64 -1.71 -8.01 -15.88
C GLY A 64 -2.28 -8.96 -14.82
N SER A 65 -2.38 -8.52 -13.56
CA SER A 65 -2.95 -9.31 -12.47
C SER A 65 -4.48 -9.38 -12.53
N GLY A 66 -5.13 -8.44 -13.21
CA GLY A 66 -6.59 -8.34 -13.24
C GLY A 66 -7.20 -7.83 -11.93
N LEU A 67 -6.37 -7.36 -11.00
CA LEU A 67 -6.81 -6.74 -9.76
C LEU A 67 -7.11 -5.26 -9.94
N THR A 68 -8.02 -4.75 -9.11
CA THR A 68 -8.32 -3.32 -8.99
C THR A 68 -8.23 -2.89 -7.54
N LEU A 69 -7.76 -1.67 -7.27
CA LEU A 69 -7.74 -1.09 -5.94
C LEU A 69 -8.47 0.26 -5.96
N THR A 70 -9.58 0.34 -5.23
CA THR A 70 -10.29 1.60 -4.96
C THR A 70 -9.91 2.10 -3.58
N TYR A 71 -9.21 3.23 -3.48
CA TYR A 71 -8.71 3.77 -2.21
C TYR A 71 -9.78 3.79 -1.11
N ALA A 72 -10.96 4.31 -1.41
CA ALA A 72 -12.04 4.48 -0.44
C ALA A 72 -12.60 3.17 0.17
N THR A 73 -12.44 2.03 -0.48
CA THR A 73 -13.04 0.75 -0.03
C THR A 73 -12.02 -0.34 0.26
N ASP A 74 -10.86 -0.26 -0.37
CA ASP A 74 -9.87 -1.34 -0.45
C ASP A 74 -8.57 -1.00 0.26
N VAL A 75 -8.48 0.20 0.85
CA VAL A 75 -7.37 0.65 1.70
C VAL A 75 -7.93 1.05 3.06
N ARG A 76 -7.28 0.55 4.12
CA ARG A 76 -7.61 0.88 5.51
C ARG A 76 -6.35 1.03 6.32
N PHE A 77 -6.46 1.66 7.48
CA PHE A 77 -5.32 1.95 8.35
C PHE A 77 -5.56 1.40 9.75
N SER A 78 -4.47 1.18 10.48
CA SER A 78 -4.50 0.84 11.90
C SER A 78 -3.44 1.65 12.65
N ASN A 79 -3.72 1.95 13.91
CA ASN A 79 -2.78 2.49 14.89
C ASN A 79 -2.50 1.50 16.04
N ALA A 80 -2.85 0.21 15.84
CA ALA A 80 -2.63 -0.84 16.82
C ALA A 80 -1.12 -1.13 17.01
N GLY A 81 -0.76 -1.66 18.19
CA GLY A 81 0.61 -2.10 18.48
C GLY A 81 0.99 -3.46 17.86
N LEU A 82 0.01 -4.24 17.42
CA LEU A 82 0.16 -5.55 16.78
C LEU A 82 -0.60 -5.57 15.47
N ALA A 83 -0.21 -6.50 14.58
CA ALA A 83 -0.87 -6.68 13.29
C ALA A 83 -2.37 -6.96 13.50
N PRO A 84 -3.26 -6.20 12.82
CA PRO A 84 -4.68 -6.52 12.79
C PRO A 84 -4.93 -7.95 12.28
N ALA A 85 -6.03 -8.57 12.75
CA ALA A 85 -6.34 -9.96 12.38
C ALA A 85 -6.80 -10.11 10.93
N ASN A 86 -7.35 -9.04 10.35
CA ASN A 86 -7.76 -8.96 8.95
C ASN A 86 -7.95 -7.48 8.53
N PHE A 87 -8.27 -7.25 7.25
CA PHE A 87 -8.52 -5.93 6.67
C PHE A 87 -9.65 -5.18 7.40
N ALA A 88 -10.70 -5.88 7.81
CA ALA A 88 -11.82 -5.26 8.51
C ALA A 88 -11.45 -4.77 9.92
N ALA A 89 -10.41 -5.34 10.54
CA ALA A 89 -9.89 -4.91 11.82
C ALA A 89 -9.02 -3.64 11.73
N CYS A 90 -8.70 -3.17 10.52
CA CYS A 90 -8.08 -1.87 10.30
C CYS A 90 -9.17 -0.79 10.27
N GLY A 91 -9.28 -0.03 11.37
CA GLY A 91 -10.34 0.97 11.56
C GLY A 91 -9.86 2.37 11.89
N TYR A 92 -8.55 2.62 11.80
CA TYR A 92 -7.99 3.95 12.05
C TYR A 92 -8.25 4.88 10.87
N THR A 93 -8.58 6.14 11.15
CA THR A 93 -8.74 7.20 10.15
C THR A 93 -7.57 8.16 10.29
N PRO A 94 -6.62 8.19 9.33
CA PRO A 94 -5.48 9.07 9.42
C PRO A 94 -5.86 10.56 9.36
N VAL A 95 -5.09 11.41 10.04
CA VAL A 95 -5.21 12.87 9.89
C VAL A 95 -4.62 13.32 8.57
N ALA A 96 -5.02 14.49 8.05
CA ALA A 96 -4.46 15.02 6.81
C ALA A 96 -2.97 15.39 6.97
N GLY A 97 -2.17 15.18 5.93
CA GLY A 97 -0.71 15.38 5.97
C GLY A 97 0.02 14.19 6.56
N TYR A 98 1.16 14.41 7.20
CA TYR A 98 1.93 13.31 7.81
C TYR A 98 1.30 12.86 9.12
N ASP A 99 0.94 11.58 9.19
CA ASP A 99 0.35 10.94 10.36
C ASP A 99 1.30 9.89 10.96
N PRO A 100 1.91 10.17 12.13
CA PRO A 100 2.82 9.23 12.78
C PRO A 100 2.09 8.10 13.52
N ASN A 101 0.76 8.15 13.66
CA ASN A 101 -0.01 7.12 14.37
C ASN A 101 -0.40 5.96 13.47
N VAL A 102 -0.24 6.07 12.15
CA VAL A 102 -0.44 4.93 11.24
C VAL A 102 0.68 3.92 11.48
N THR A 103 0.33 2.78 12.07
CA THR A 103 1.25 1.68 12.34
C THR A 103 1.10 0.54 11.35
N PHE A 104 -0.08 0.40 10.73
CA PHE A 104 -0.30 -0.53 9.62
C PHE A 104 -1.14 0.11 8.52
N ILE A 105 -0.83 -0.28 7.28
CA ILE A 105 -1.68 -0.03 6.10
C ILE A 105 -2.16 -1.39 5.60
N CYS A 106 -3.47 -1.50 5.42
CA CYS A 106 -4.15 -2.73 5.06
C CYS A 106 -4.74 -2.56 3.66
N PHE A 107 -4.50 -3.53 2.78
CA PHE A 107 -4.93 -3.52 1.38
C PHE A 107 -5.77 -4.76 1.10
N ASN A 108 -6.88 -4.58 0.38
CA ASN A 108 -7.70 -5.69 -0.10
C ASN A 108 -8.18 -5.40 -1.54
N PRO A 109 -7.26 -5.44 -2.53
CA PRO A 109 -7.62 -5.25 -3.93
C PRO A 109 -8.66 -6.30 -4.37
N LYS A 110 -9.53 -5.91 -5.30
CA LYS A 110 -10.66 -6.71 -5.78
C LYS A 110 -10.33 -7.43 -7.08
N GLY A 111 -11.02 -8.52 -7.32
CA GLY A 111 -10.81 -9.44 -8.44
C GLY A 111 -10.10 -10.72 -8.00
N ALA A 112 -9.78 -11.55 -8.99
CA ALA A 112 -8.97 -12.76 -8.83
C ALA A 112 -7.59 -12.48 -9.42
N MET A 113 -6.53 -12.57 -8.60
CA MET A 113 -5.17 -12.33 -9.07
C MET A 113 -4.80 -13.41 -10.10
N ALA A 114 -4.65 -13.01 -11.36
CA ALA A 114 -4.35 -13.90 -12.47
C ALA A 114 -3.03 -14.66 -12.26
N ALA A 115 -2.88 -15.77 -12.98
CA ALA A 115 -1.64 -16.49 -13.16
C ALA A 115 -1.28 -16.55 -14.65
N GLY A 116 0.00 -16.70 -14.98
CA GLY A 116 0.43 -16.78 -16.36
C GLY A 116 1.94 -16.56 -16.53
N THR A 117 2.36 -16.41 -17.79
CA THR A 117 3.74 -16.11 -18.16
C THR A 117 3.77 -14.90 -19.10
N PRO A 118 4.47 -13.80 -18.75
CA PRO A 118 5.19 -13.58 -17.50
C PRO A 118 4.25 -13.55 -16.28
N ASP A 119 4.81 -13.81 -15.09
CA ASP A 119 4.06 -13.84 -13.84
C ASP A 119 3.32 -12.50 -13.62
N PRO A 120 1.99 -12.51 -13.47
CA PRO A 120 1.23 -11.29 -13.22
C PRO A 120 1.60 -10.64 -11.89
N SER A 121 1.63 -9.31 -11.87
CA SER A 121 1.93 -8.54 -10.66
C SER A 121 1.01 -7.34 -10.45
N PHE A 122 0.92 -6.92 -9.19
CA PHE A 122 0.20 -5.73 -8.77
C PHE A 122 1.06 -4.97 -7.76
N GLU A 123 1.19 -3.66 -7.93
CA GLU A 123 1.91 -2.80 -7.01
C GLU A 123 0.92 -1.95 -6.21
N VAL A 124 1.15 -1.82 -4.90
CA VAL A 124 0.59 -0.71 -4.11
C VAL A 124 1.69 0.29 -3.80
N ARG A 125 1.35 1.57 -3.93
CA ARG A 125 2.28 2.67 -3.75
C ARG A 125 1.71 3.73 -2.81
N PHE A 126 2.54 4.26 -1.92
CA PHE A 126 2.19 5.37 -1.04
C PHE A 126 3.42 6.22 -0.69
N ARG A 127 3.18 7.49 -0.36
CA ARG A 127 4.21 8.42 0.14
C ARG A 127 4.28 8.34 1.66
N ALA A 128 5.49 8.45 2.18
CA ALA A 128 5.75 8.55 3.61
C ALA A 128 6.98 9.46 3.85
N ARG A 129 7.27 9.78 5.10
CA ARG A 129 8.44 10.57 5.49
C ARG A 129 9.24 9.90 6.58
N ILE A 130 10.56 10.07 6.50
CA ILE A 130 11.50 9.65 7.55
C ILE A 130 11.43 10.67 8.69
N LYS A 131 11.20 10.21 9.92
CA LYS A 131 11.14 11.06 11.12
C LYS A 131 12.52 11.59 11.52
#